data_AF-A0A7R7GJF5-F1
#
_entry.id   AF-A0A7R7GJF5-F1
#
_cell.length_a   1.000
_cell.length_b   1.000
_cell.length_c   1.000
_cell.angle_alpha   90.00
_cell.angle_beta   90.00
_cell.angle_gamma   90.00
#
_symmetry.space_group_name_H-M   'P 1'
#
loop_
_entity.id
_entity.type
_entity.pdbx_description
1 polymer ?
#
loop_
_entity_poly.entity_id
_entity_poly.type
_entity_poly.pdbx_seq_one_letter_code
_entity_poly.pdbx_strand_id
1 'polypeptide(L)' 'MSVPNPRYRCPLGRLQPNRSDPEATKREGWREQGILVISPDDDRLDWVERELVQRIGERLYGRRQARHG' A
#
# COMPACT_ATOMS: atom_id res chain seq x y z
N MET A 1 -29.65 1.74 21.19
CA MET A 1 -28.42 2.19 21.89
C MET A 1 -27.30 2.25 20.85
N SER A 2 -26.76 3.43 20.56
CA SER A 2 -25.64 3.60 19.63
C SER A 2 -24.34 3.40 20.41
N VAL A 3 -23.57 2.38 20.04
CA VAL A 3 -22.28 2.07 20.68
C VAL A 3 -21.21 2.92 19.97
N PRO A 4 -20.50 3.83 20.67
CA PRO A 4 -19.47 4.63 20.02
C PRO A 4 -18.33 3.72 19.56
N ASN A 5 -17.99 3.77 18.28
CA ASN A 5 -16.92 2.97 17.68
C ASN A 5 -15.57 3.38 18.30
N PRO A 6 -14.93 2.55 19.14
CA PRO A 6 -13.64 2.90 19.72
C PRO A 6 -12.62 2.85 18.59
N ARG A 7 -12.16 4.01 18.12
CA ARG A 7 -10.97 4.12 17.28
C ARG A 7 -9.78 3.62 18.11
N TYR A 8 -9.51 2.31 18.05
CA TYR A 8 -8.35 1.69 18.68
C TYR A 8 -7.09 2.32 18.09
N ARG A 9 -6.59 3.36 18.76
CA ARG A 9 -5.33 4.00 18.43
C ARG A 9 -4.29 3.33 19.30
N CYS A 10 -3.34 2.65 18.66
CA CYS A 10 -2.25 1.97 19.35
C CYS A 10 -1.57 2.93 20.35
N PRO A 11 -1.48 2.58 21.65
CA PRO A 11 -0.92 3.48 22.67
C PRO A 11 0.55 3.83 22.40
N LEU A 12 1.28 2.92 21.73
CA LEU A 12 2.65 3.11 21.26
C LEU A 12 2.77 4.04 20.03
N GLY A 13 1.71 4.21 19.25
CA GLY A 13 1.72 5.12 18.10
C GLY A 13 1.90 6.59 18.48
N ARG A 14 1.61 6.96 19.73
CA ARG A 14 1.91 8.29 20.29
C ARG A 14 3.39 8.51 20.60
N LEU A 15 4.14 7.42 20.75
CA LEU A 15 5.58 7.45 21.00
C LEU A 15 6.38 7.47 19.70
N GLN A 16 5.73 7.30 18.54
CA GLN A 16 6.40 7.43 17.25
C GLN A 16 6.64 8.92 16.99
N PRO A 17 7.91 9.40 17.03
CA PRO A 17 8.20 10.82 17.07
C PRO A 17 7.80 11.54 15.77
N ASN A 18 7.82 10.83 14.64
CA ASN A 18 7.38 11.33 13.34
C ASN A 18 6.60 10.24 12.60
N ARG A 19 5.50 10.63 11.94
CA ARG A 19 4.89 9.77 10.92
C ARG A 19 5.87 9.65 9.76
N SER A 20 6.31 8.44 9.45
CA SER A 20 7.13 8.19 8.26
C SER A 20 6.36 8.63 7.02
N ASP A 21 6.98 9.46 6.18
CA ASP A 21 6.41 9.84 4.89
C ASP A 21 6.37 8.61 3.98
N PRO A 22 5.19 8.12 3.58
CA PRO A 22 5.08 6.87 2.84
C PRO A 22 5.76 6.94 1.47
N GLU A 23 5.76 8.11 0.81
CA GLU A 23 6.44 8.28 -0.48
C GLU A 23 7.97 8.31 -0.32
N ALA A 24 8.50 8.87 0.77
CA ALA A 24 9.92 8.77 1.10
C ALA A 24 10.32 7.31 1.34
N THR A 25 9.54 6.55 2.11
CA THR A 25 9.80 5.12 2.35
C THR A 25 9.77 4.30 1.06
N LYS A 26 8.82 4.54 0.15
CA LYS A 26 8.79 3.87 -1.16
C LYS A 26 10.03 4.20 -1.99
N ARG A 27 10.45 5.47 -2.02
CA ARG A 27 11.65 5.90 -2.75
C ARG A 27 12.92 5.27 -2.19
N GLU A 28 13.06 5.23 -0.87
CA GLU A 28 14.18 4.58 -0.20
C GLU A 28 14.19 3.07 -0.48
N GLY A 29 13.05 2.39 -0.29
CA GLY A 29 12.91 0.97 -0.60
C GLY A 29 13.29 0.61 -2.04
N TRP A 30 12.95 1.47 -3.01
CA TRP A 30 13.39 1.29 -4.39
C TRP A 30 14.90 1.48 -4.56
N ARG A 31 15.46 2.57 -4.03
CA ARG A 31 16.87 2.94 -4.25
C ARG A 31 17.85 2.04 -3.52
N GLU A 32 17.52 1.60 -2.31
CA GLU A 32 18.44 0.88 -1.44
C GLU A 32 18.20 -0.64 -1.44
N GLN A 33 16.94 -1.07 -1.61
CA GLN A 33 16.56 -2.48 -1.46
C GLN A 33 16.02 -3.09 -2.76
N GLY A 34 15.78 -2.27 -3.79
CA GLY A 34 15.15 -2.71 -5.04
C GLY A 34 13.69 -3.13 -4.88
N ILE A 35 13.01 -2.65 -3.84
CA ILE A 35 11.62 -2.99 -3.53
C ILE A 35 10.70 -1.89 -4.06
N LEU A 36 9.81 -2.24 -4.99
CA LEU A 36 8.78 -1.34 -5.51
C LEU A 36 7.43 -1.65 -4.87
N VAL A 37 6.84 -0.67 -4.19
CA VAL A 37 5.47 -0.73 -3.66
C VAL A 37 4.61 0.28 -4.40
N ILE A 38 3.78 -0.21 -5.33
CA ILE A 38 2.91 0.61 -6.15
C ILE A 38 1.49 0.04 -6.21
N SER A 39 0.50 0.92 -6.31
CA SER A 39 -0.87 0.50 -6.59
C SER A 39 -1.01 0.20 -8.08
N PRO A 40 -1.69 -0.88 -8.49
CA PRO A 40 -2.04 -1.05 -9.90
C PRO A 40 -2.98 0.06 -10.41
N ASP A 41 -3.62 0.79 -9.50
CA ASP A 41 -4.48 1.93 -9.81
C ASP A 41 -3.75 3.30 -9.69
N ASP A 42 -2.41 3.33 -9.67
CA ASP A 42 -1.62 4.57 -9.56
C ASP A 42 -1.70 5.38 -10.87
N ASP A 43 -2.09 6.66 -10.81
CA ASP A 43 -2.28 7.53 -11.99
C ASP A 43 -0.98 7.81 -12.77
N ARG A 44 0.18 7.52 -12.18
CA ARG A 44 1.48 7.66 -12.85
C ARG A 44 1.76 6.52 -13.83
N LEU A 45 1.02 5.42 -13.75
CA LEU A 45 1.17 4.25 -14.62
C LEU A 45 0.30 4.41 -15.86
N ASP A 46 0.88 4.16 -17.02
CA ASP A 46 0.10 3.97 -18.23
C ASP A 46 -0.67 2.62 -18.19
N TRP A 47 -1.58 2.43 -19.14
CA TRP A 47 -2.41 1.24 -19.20
C TRP A 47 -1.60 -0.07 -19.33
N VAL A 48 -0.54 -0.08 -20.12
CA VAL A 48 0.38 -1.22 -20.30
C VAL A 48 1.13 -1.50 -19.01
N GLU A 49 1.68 -0.46 -18.37
CA GLU A 49 2.41 -0.61 -17.10
C GLU A 49 1.51 -1.18 -16.00
N ARG A 50 0.27 -0.70 -15.94
CA ARG A 50 -0.77 -1.20 -15.03
C ARG A 50 -1.10 -2.68 -15.26
N GLU A 51 -1.26 -3.09 -16.52
CA GLU A 51 -1.51 -4.50 -16.86
C GLU A 51 -0.33 -5.37 -16.45
N LEU A 52 0.90 -4.93 -16.75
CA LEU A 52 2.12 -5.64 -16.39
C LEU A 52 2.23 -5.86 -14.87
N VAL A 53 2.05 -4.80 -14.08
CA VAL A 53 2.07 -4.88 -12.61
C VAL A 53 0.99 -5.83 -12.09
N GLN A 54 -0.22 -5.74 -12.63
CA GLN A 54 -1.32 -6.63 -12.24
C GLN A 54 -1.00 -8.09 -12.58
N ARG A 55 -0.53 -8.37 -13.79
CA ARG A 55 -0.21 -9.73 -14.23
C ARG A 55 0.96 -10.34 -13.46
N ILE A 56 1.99 -9.55 -13.15
CA ILE A 56 3.08 -9.99 -12.27
C ILE A 56 2.53 -10.30 -10.89
N GLY A 57 1.71 -9.42 -10.32
CA GLY A 57 1.07 -9.61 -9.03
C GLY A 57 0.22 -10.88 -8.99
N GLU A 58 -0.64 -11.09 -9.99
CA GLU A 58 -1.49 -12.27 -10.09
C GLU A 58 -0.69 -13.56 -10.25
N ARG A 59 0.40 -13.52 -11.01
CA ARG A 59 1.28 -14.68 -11.19
C ARG A 59 2.02 -15.04 -9.90
N LEU A 60 2.46 -14.05 -9.13
CA LEU A 60 3.25 -14.27 -7.92
C LEU A 60 2.40 -14.54 -6.68
N TYR A 61 1.22 -13.91 -6.57
CA TYR A 61 0.39 -13.91 -5.36
C TYR A 61 -1.04 -14.43 -5.59
N GLY A 62 -1.38 -14.83 -6.82
CA GLY A 62 -2.73 -15.24 -7.19
C GLY A 62 -3.64 -14.06 -7.54
N ARG A 63 -4.80 -14.37 -8.13
CA ARG A 63 -5.80 -13.35 -8.50
C ARG A 63 -6.19 -12.50 -7.29
N ARG A 64 -6.12 -11.18 -7.43
CA ARG A 64 -6.62 -10.26 -6.42
C ARG A 64 -8.12 -10.55 -6.27
N GLN A 65 -8.55 -10.99 -5.09
CA GLN A 65 -9.99 -11.14 -4.81
C GLN A 65 -10.62 -9.77 -5.07
N ALA A 66 -11.51 -9.69 -6.07
CA ALA A 66 -12.28 -8.49 -6.31
C ALA A 66 -12.95 -8.16 -4.99
N ARG A 67 -12.64 -6.99 -4.42
CA ARG A 67 -13.26 -6.54 -3.19
C ARG A 67 -14.76 -6.46 -3.48
N HIS A 68 -15.52 -7.43 -2.98
CA HIS A 68 -16.96 -7.30 -2.86
C HIS A 68 -17.20 -6.19 -1.83
N GLY A 69 -17.77 -5.07 -2.26
CA GLY A 69 -18.19 -3.96 -1.41
C GLY A 69 -17.40 -2.68 -1.62
#